data_AF-A0A2V6G3H8-F1
#
_entry.id   AF-A0A2V6G3H8-F1
#
_cell.length_a   1.000
_cell.length_b   1.000
_cell.length_c   1.000
_cell.angle_alpha   90.00
_cell.angle_beta   90.00
_cell.angle_gamma   90.00
#
_symmetry.space_group_name_H-M   'P 1'
#
loop_
_entity.id
_entity.type
_entity.pdbx_description
1 polymer ?
#
loop_
_entity_poly.entity_id
_entity_poly.type
_entity_poly.pdbx_seq_one_letter_code
_entity_poly.pdbx_strand_id
1 'polypeptide(L)'
;MASDAPLICPRCKVPLKEVRTSDGVFWACDNCGGRAVTVELLRNRFTPESINPLWLHAMRGEGRTGLPCPSCRHPMIDVALSNSAQINVDVCQHCHFVWFDAHEVDTLVPRRPQAAAPELPQKAREMLAIAKVEQLAKEAEGPDFDSAPPDETWKQIAAFLGVPVEFDSMPRARRPWATWVLGALIIGVSLFAFTQLREIVMQFGLIPAEATRLHGLTFVTSFFLHAGIIHLAGNMYFLFVFGDAVENFLRPLRYLVLIALAAFVGDLAHIALDPRSQIPCIGASGGIAGVITFFALNFPRVRLAFLMRWWFVWFRWIRLPAWFVFILWILFQLIGALEQRAGISSVSSIAHLGGAAVGVVAWLLWRKQLPEAASSKFQAPEKLQSSGS
;
A
#
# COMPACT_ATOMS: atom_id res chain seq x y z
N MET A 1 20.20 -50.16 14.79
CA MET A 1 21.07 -50.95 15.69
C MET A 1 21.68 -50.00 16.70
N ALA A 2 21.02 -49.83 17.85
CA ALA A 2 21.58 -49.15 19.01
C ALA A 2 21.78 -50.23 20.07
N SER A 3 23.01 -50.35 20.58
CA SER A 3 23.36 -51.31 21.61
C SER A 3 22.53 -51.08 22.87
N ASP A 4 21.80 -52.09 23.34
CA ASP A 4 21.19 -52.18 24.69
C ASP A 4 22.26 -52.28 25.79
N ALA A 5 23.24 -51.38 25.76
CA ALA A 5 24.19 -51.25 26.84
C ALA A 5 23.50 -50.46 27.96
N PRO A 6 23.33 -51.02 29.16
CA PRO A 6 22.72 -50.30 30.27
C PRO A 6 23.57 -49.07 30.61
N LEU A 7 22.93 -47.90 30.72
CA LEU A 7 23.62 -46.69 31.17
C LEU A 7 24.11 -46.91 32.61
N ILE A 8 25.38 -46.59 32.87
CA ILE A 8 26.01 -46.86 34.17
C ILE A 8 26.14 -45.55 34.95
N CYS A 9 25.78 -45.58 36.23
CA CYS A 9 25.98 -44.45 37.14
C CYS A 9 27.47 -44.12 37.25
N PRO A 10 27.88 -42.87 36.99
CA PRO A 10 29.30 -42.50 36.98
C PRO A 10 29.93 -42.58 38.37
N ARG A 11 29.11 -42.40 39.43
CA ARG A 11 29.52 -42.41 40.84
C ARG A 11 29.48 -43.82 41.45
N CYS A 12 28.37 -44.54 41.31
CA CYS A 12 28.15 -45.83 41.96
C CYS A 12 28.52 -47.05 41.11
N LYS A 13 28.77 -46.87 39.82
CA LYS A 13 29.06 -47.94 38.85
C LYS A 13 27.97 -49.02 38.75
N VAL A 14 26.74 -48.71 39.17
CA VAL A 14 25.55 -49.56 39.03
C VAL A 14 24.72 -49.14 37.80
N PRO A 15 23.93 -50.05 37.20
CA PRO A 15 23.01 -49.70 36.12
C PRO A 15 21.99 -48.65 36.56
N LEU A 16 21.72 -47.66 35.72
CA LEU A 16 20.66 -46.67 35.93
C LEU A 16 19.30 -47.25 35.53
N LYS A 17 18.28 -46.92 36.33
CA LYS A 17 16.90 -47.29 36.07
C LYS A 17 16.22 -46.25 35.19
N GLU A 18 15.65 -46.69 34.08
CA GLU A 18 14.85 -45.83 33.21
C GLU A 18 13.51 -45.50 33.89
N VAL A 19 13.17 -44.20 33.96
CA VAL A 19 11.91 -43.69 34.49
C VAL A 19 11.22 -42.89 33.39
N ARG A 20 10.00 -43.32 33.04
CA ARG A 20 9.17 -42.66 32.02
C ARG A 20 8.12 -41.79 32.69
N THR A 21 8.00 -40.55 32.23
CA THR A 21 7.01 -39.56 32.68
C THR A 21 6.21 -39.03 31.49
N SER A 22 5.15 -38.25 31.75
CA SER A 22 4.35 -37.59 30.71
C SER A 22 5.18 -36.68 29.80
N ASP A 23 6.28 -36.15 30.31
CA ASP A 23 7.08 -35.12 29.64
C ASP A 23 8.33 -35.70 28.97
N GLY A 24 8.61 -37.00 29.18
CA GLY A 24 9.73 -37.74 28.58
C GLY A 24 10.40 -38.74 29.54
N VAL A 25 11.61 -39.16 29.19
CA VAL A 25 12.35 -40.24 29.86
C VAL A 25 13.61 -39.71 30.53
N PHE A 26 13.86 -40.12 31.77
CA PHE A 26 15.12 -39.88 32.47
C PHE A 26 15.64 -41.16 33.13
N TRP A 27 16.92 -41.19 33.50
CA TRP A 27 17.53 -42.35 34.15
C TRP A 27 17.99 -41.99 35.55
N ALA A 28 17.67 -42.82 36.55
CA ALA A 28 17.97 -42.57 37.95
C ALA A 28 18.85 -43.66 38.56
N CYS A 29 19.74 -43.27 39.48
CA CYS A 29 20.52 -44.20 40.29
C CYS A 29 19.83 -44.44 41.64
N ASP A 30 19.46 -45.69 41.93
CA ASP A 30 18.82 -46.05 43.21
C ASP A 30 19.76 -45.91 44.42
N ASN A 31 21.08 -45.86 44.22
CA ASN A 31 22.06 -45.78 45.30
C ASN A 31 22.46 -44.35 45.69
N CYS A 32 22.67 -43.45 44.71
CA CYS A 32 23.09 -42.08 44.97
C CYS A 32 22.04 -41.02 44.65
N GLY A 33 20.86 -41.42 44.14
CA GLY A 33 19.79 -40.50 43.75
C GLY A 33 20.07 -39.61 42.53
N GLY A 34 21.24 -39.77 41.89
CA GLY A 34 21.62 -38.98 40.72
C GLY A 34 20.78 -39.31 39.49
N ARG A 35 20.56 -38.31 38.62
CA ARG A 35 19.68 -38.41 37.46
C ARG A 35 20.40 -37.98 36.18
N ALA A 36 20.29 -38.80 35.14
CA ALA A 36 20.71 -38.46 33.79
C ALA A 36 19.50 -38.05 32.95
N VAL A 37 19.59 -36.90 32.30
CA VAL A 37 18.51 -36.28 31.54
C VAL A 37 19.03 -35.77 30.20
N THR A 38 18.21 -35.80 29.15
CA THR A 38 18.55 -35.16 27.86
C THR A 38 18.21 -33.67 27.88
N VAL A 39 18.97 -32.85 27.14
CA VAL A 39 18.70 -31.40 27.02
C VAL A 39 17.27 -31.11 26.51
N GLU A 40 16.72 -31.99 25.68
CA GLU A 40 15.36 -31.85 25.15
C GLU A 40 14.29 -31.94 26.25
N LEU A 41 14.45 -32.87 27.21
CA LEU A 41 13.56 -32.96 28.37
C LEU A 41 13.65 -31.70 29.25
N LEU A 42 14.86 -31.16 29.43
CA LEU A 42 15.05 -29.92 30.19
C LEU A 42 14.33 -28.74 29.52
N ARG A 43 14.44 -28.58 28.20
CA ARG A 43 13.79 -27.50 27.44
C ARG A 43 12.26 -27.53 27.54
N ASN A 44 11.69 -28.71 27.72
CA ASN A 44 10.25 -28.86 27.90
C ASN A 44 9.80 -28.49 29.31
N ARG A 45 10.62 -28.76 30.33
CA ARG A 45 10.23 -28.66 31.75
C ARG A 45 10.66 -27.38 32.44
N PHE A 46 11.71 -26.70 31.95
CA PHE A 46 12.26 -25.49 32.55
C PHE A 46 12.23 -24.31 31.57
N THR A 47 12.32 -23.07 32.06
CA THR A 47 12.24 -21.89 31.19
C THR A 47 13.56 -21.65 30.44
N PRO A 48 13.53 -21.01 29.25
CA PRO A 48 14.74 -20.71 28.49
C PRO A 48 15.78 -19.92 29.28
N GLU A 49 15.35 -19.06 30.20
CA GLU A 49 16.21 -18.25 31.07
C GLU A 49 17.03 -19.11 32.04
N SER A 50 16.53 -20.28 32.45
CA SER A 50 17.24 -21.23 33.31
C SER A 50 18.15 -22.19 32.55
N ILE A 51 17.86 -22.49 31.28
CA ILE A 51 18.57 -23.52 30.49
C ILE A 51 19.63 -22.94 29.57
N ASN A 52 19.35 -21.80 28.92
CA ASN A 52 20.27 -21.21 27.94
C ASN A 52 21.63 -20.83 28.55
N PRO A 53 21.72 -20.28 29.78
CA PRO A 53 23.01 -20.03 30.42
C PRO A 53 23.81 -21.33 30.64
N LEU A 54 23.16 -22.41 31.09
CA LEU A 54 23.78 -23.72 31.30
C LEU A 54 24.39 -24.29 30.02
N TRP A 55 23.66 -24.19 28.90
CA TRP A 55 24.14 -24.64 27.60
C TRP A 55 25.29 -23.77 27.06
N LEU A 56 25.20 -22.45 27.23
CA LEU A 56 26.21 -21.51 26.75
C LEU A 56 27.55 -21.65 27.49
N HIS A 57 27.54 -21.81 28.82
CA HIS A 57 28.77 -22.03 29.60
C HIS A 57 29.38 -23.41 29.31
N ALA A 58 28.56 -24.45 29.16
CA ALA A 58 29.03 -25.77 28.76
C ALA A 58 29.69 -25.74 27.38
N MET A 59 29.11 -25.07 26.38
CA MET A 59 29.70 -24.97 25.03
C MET A 59 30.98 -24.13 24.98
N ARG A 60 31.14 -23.14 25.86
CA ARG A 60 32.35 -22.31 25.94
C ARG A 60 33.51 -22.98 26.70
N GLY A 61 33.24 -24.11 27.36
CA GLY A 61 34.26 -24.85 28.12
C GLY A 61 34.66 -24.17 29.43
N GLU A 62 33.83 -23.29 29.98
CA GLU A 62 34.11 -22.47 31.15
C GLU A 62 33.88 -23.22 32.49
N GLY A 63 34.20 -24.51 32.55
CA GLY A 63 33.92 -25.38 33.69
C GLY A 63 35.07 -26.33 34.06
N ARG A 64 34.92 -27.03 35.18
CA ARG A 64 35.90 -28.06 35.60
C ARG A 64 35.57 -29.38 34.90
N THR A 65 36.58 -30.21 34.64
CA THR A 65 36.35 -31.57 34.15
C THR A 65 35.64 -32.38 35.25
N GLY A 66 34.40 -32.72 34.99
CA GLY A 66 33.51 -33.44 35.88
C GLY A 66 33.48 -34.95 35.60
N LEU A 67 32.36 -35.58 35.93
CA LEU A 67 32.20 -37.04 35.89
C LEU A 67 32.19 -37.58 34.44
N PRO A 68 32.53 -38.87 34.21
CA PRO A 68 32.41 -39.46 32.88
C PRO A 68 30.93 -39.64 32.49
N CYS A 69 30.58 -39.33 31.25
CA CYS A 69 29.20 -39.43 30.77
C CYS A 69 28.66 -40.88 30.84
N PRO A 70 27.47 -41.11 31.43
CA PRO A 70 26.83 -42.43 31.50
C PRO A 70 26.61 -43.09 30.13
N SER A 71 26.42 -42.29 29.09
CA SER A 71 26.15 -42.76 27.72
C SER A 71 27.41 -42.96 26.89
N CYS A 72 28.24 -41.91 26.74
CA CYS A 72 29.38 -41.94 25.79
C CYS A 72 30.75 -42.00 26.46
N ARG A 73 30.82 -42.06 27.80
CA ARG A 73 32.03 -42.13 28.64
C ARG A 73 33.03 -40.96 28.48
N HIS A 74 32.73 -39.96 27.67
CA HIS A 74 33.53 -38.74 27.58
C HIS A 74 33.43 -37.93 28.89
N PRO A 75 34.47 -37.19 29.28
CA PRO A 75 34.41 -36.33 30.45
C PRO A 75 33.30 -35.28 30.27
N MET A 76 32.47 -35.10 31.29
CA MET A 76 31.49 -34.01 31.34
C MET A 76 32.15 -32.75 31.89
N ILE A 77 31.53 -31.60 31.64
CA ILE A 77 31.97 -30.31 32.16
C ILE A 77 31.00 -29.91 33.26
N ASP A 78 31.54 -29.64 34.45
CA ASP A 78 30.79 -29.12 35.59
C ASP A 78 30.56 -27.61 35.40
N VAL A 79 29.28 -27.21 35.32
CA VAL A 79 28.83 -25.85 35.04
C VAL A 79 27.89 -25.37 36.15
N ALA A 80 28.15 -24.18 36.71
CA ALA A 80 27.26 -23.55 37.68
C ALA A 80 26.06 -22.87 36.98
N LEU A 81 24.84 -23.20 37.43
CA LEU A 81 23.55 -22.78 36.87
C LEU A 81 23.14 -21.36 37.27
N SER A 82 23.59 -20.89 38.44
CA SER A 82 23.35 -19.52 38.92
C SER A 82 24.34 -19.14 40.03
N ASN A 83 24.84 -17.90 39.99
CA ASN A 83 25.69 -17.32 41.05
C ASN A 83 25.00 -17.27 42.43
N SER A 84 23.66 -17.29 42.47
CA SER A 84 22.88 -17.18 43.71
C SER A 84 22.45 -18.53 44.30
N ALA A 85 22.49 -19.62 43.54
CA ALA A 85 21.89 -20.91 43.95
C ALA A 85 22.87 -22.09 44.07
N GLN A 86 24.16 -21.93 43.75
CA GLN A 86 25.19 -22.98 43.84
C GLN A 86 24.75 -24.35 43.27
N ILE A 87 23.97 -24.36 42.19
CA ILE A 87 23.60 -25.59 41.48
C ILE A 87 24.68 -25.81 40.44
N ASN A 88 25.47 -26.86 40.63
CA ASN A 88 26.46 -27.32 39.66
C ASN A 88 25.83 -28.43 38.84
N VAL A 89 26.13 -28.54 37.55
CA VAL A 89 25.56 -29.60 36.72
C VAL A 89 26.60 -30.07 35.72
N ASP A 90 26.69 -31.39 35.57
CA ASP A 90 27.62 -32.01 34.63
C ASP A 90 26.98 -32.13 33.24
N VAL A 91 27.55 -31.47 32.24
CA VAL A 91 27.06 -31.48 30.86
C VAL A 91 28.05 -32.20 29.94
N CYS A 92 27.56 -33.19 29.18
CA CYS A 92 28.34 -33.85 28.15
C CYS A 92 28.22 -33.12 26.81
N GLN A 93 29.32 -32.54 26.32
CA GLN A 93 29.35 -31.86 25.02
C GLN A 93 29.22 -32.81 23.81
N HIS A 94 29.42 -34.13 23.98
CA HIS A 94 29.42 -35.08 22.87
C HIS A 94 28.02 -35.64 22.55
N CYS A 95 27.26 -36.04 23.58
CA CYS A 95 25.94 -36.64 23.42
C CYS A 95 24.81 -35.81 24.05
N HIS A 96 25.13 -34.62 24.56
CA HIS A 96 24.18 -33.65 25.13
C HIS A 96 23.37 -34.23 26.31
N PHE A 97 23.97 -35.16 27.04
CA PHE A 97 23.46 -35.63 28.32
C PHE A 97 23.81 -34.64 29.43
N VAL A 98 22.89 -34.48 30.36
CA VAL A 98 23.06 -33.67 31.57
C VAL A 98 22.89 -34.58 32.79
N TRP A 99 23.83 -34.53 33.71
CA TRP A 99 23.80 -35.28 34.96
C TRP A 99 23.58 -34.35 36.14
N PHE A 100 22.59 -34.71 36.96
CA PHE A 100 22.25 -34.04 38.21
C PHE A 100 22.56 -34.96 39.39
N ASP A 101 23.23 -34.44 40.40
CA ASP A 101 23.33 -35.09 41.70
C ASP A 101 22.01 -34.93 42.49
N ALA A 102 21.83 -35.77 43.52
CA ALA A 102 20.53 -35.93 44.21
C ALA A 102 19.93 -34.64 44.78
N HIS A 103 20.74 -33.62 45.06
CA HIS A 103 20.30 -32.36 45.69
C HIS A 103 20.08 -31.21 44.67
N GLU A 104 20.42 -31.43 43.40
CA GLU A 104 20.40 -30.39 42.35
C GLU A 104 19.07 -30.35 41.59
N VAL A 105 18.29 -31.43 41.64
CA VAL A 105 17.03 -31.55 40.91
C VAL A 105 15.89 -30.81 41.61
N ASP A 106 15.92 -30.76 42.94
CA ASP A 106 14.84 -30.19 43.77
C ASP A 106 14.85 -28.65 43.78
N THR A 107 15.95 -28.03 43.35
CA THR A 107 16.12 -26.56 43.30
C THR A 107 15.74 -25.93 41.97
N LEU A 108 15.42 -26.73 40.94
CA LEU A 108 15.00 -26.20 39.64
C LEU A 108 13.51 -25.81 39.64
N VAL A 109 13.22 -24.57 39.23
CA VAL A 109 11.85 -24.02 39.19
C VAL A 109 11.11 -24.56 37.96
N PRO A 110 10.05 -25.37 38.10
CA PRO A 110 9.30 -25.89 36.95
C PRO A 110 8.70 -24.76 36.12
N ARG A 111 8.67 -24.93 34.79
CA ARG A 111 7.96 -24.04 33.87
C ARG A 111 6.48 -24.04 34.26
N ARG A 112 6.00 -22.89 34.78
CA ARG A 112 4.56 -22.69 34.96
C ARG A 112 3.89 -22.78 33.58
N PRO A 113 2.81 -23.56 33.42
CA PRO A 113 1.99 -23.47 32.22
C PRO A 113 1.56 -22.00 32.08
N GLN A 114 2.03 -21.33 31.03
CA GLN A 114 1.48 -20.02 30.69
C GLN A 114 -0.01 -20.26 30.43
N ALA A 115 -0.86 -19.58 31.19
CA ALA A 115 -2.27 -19.53 30.87
C ALA A 115 -2.38 -19.17 29.39
N ALA A 116 -3.08 -20.02 28.62
CA ALA A 116 -3.31 -19.77 27.21
C ALA A 116 -3.75 -18.32 27.06
N ALA A 117 -3.05 -17.56 26.20
CA ALA A 117 -3.42 -16.18 25.93
C ALA A 117 -4.94 -16.14 25.70
N PRO A 118 -5.68 -15.24 26.38
CA PRO A 118 -7.13 -15.24 26.33
C PRO A 118 -7.55 -15.27 24.86
N GLU A 119 -8.38 -16.26 24.51
CA GLU A 119 -8.82 -16.42 23.14
C GLU A 119 -9.56 -15.15 22.72
N LEU A 120 -8.90 -14.35 21.88
CA LEU A 120 -9.48 -13.14 21.32
C LEU A 120 -10.86 -13.50 20.75
N PRO A 121 -11.92 -12.72 21.06
CA PRO A 121 -13.23 -12.91 20.48
C PRO A 121 -13.11 -13.02 18.96
N GLN A 122 -13.89 -13.90 18.33
CA GLN A 122 -13.79 -14.19 16.90
C GLN A 122 -13.73 -12.91 16.03
N LYS A 123 -14.59 -11.92 16.34
CA LYS A 123 -14.61 -10.62 15.68
C LYS A 123 -13.28 -9.85 15.78
N ALA A 124 -12.59 -9.94 16.92
CA ALA A 124 -11.28 -9.32 17.09
C ALA A 124 -10.20 -10.02 16.25
N ARG A 125 -10.23 -11.36 16.16
CA ARG A 125 -9.33 -12.14 15.28
C ARG A 125 -9.55 -11.79 13.81
N GLU A 126 -10.81 -11.70 13.38
CA GLU A 126 -11.18 -11.33 12.01
C GLU A 126 -10.68 -9.93 11.66
N MET A 127 -10.89 -8.93 12.53
CA MET A 127 -10.37 -7.58 12.31
C MET A 127 -8.84 -7.55 12.24
N LEU A 128 -8.15 -8.32 13.11
CA LEU A 128 -6.69 -8.38 13.12
C LEU A 128 -6.14 -9.05 11.85
N ALA A 129 -6.84 -10.08 11.36
CA ALA A 129 -6.50 -10.74 10.11
C ALA A 129 -6.68 -9.80 8.90
N ILE A 130 -7.80 -9.07 8.83
CA ILE A 130 -8.03 -8.07 7.78
C ILE A 130 -6.95 -6.98 7.82
N ALA A 131 -6.67 -6.42 9.00
CA ALA A 131 -5.64 -5.40 9.16
C ALA A 131 -4.24 -5.92 8.77
N LYS A 132 -3.94 -7.19 9.06
CA LYS A 132 -2.65 -7.79 8.68
C LYS A 132 -2.55 -8.01 7.17
N VAL A 133 -3.62 -8.43 6.52
CA VAL A 133 -3.69 -8.56 5.06
C VAL A 133 -3.52 -7.18 4.40
N GLU A 134 -4.21 -6.14 4.90
CA GLU A 134 -4.04 -4.76 4.43
C GLU A 134 -2.60 -4.26 4.59
N GLN A 135 -1.95 -4.57 5.71
CA GLN A 135 -0.56 -4.20 5.95
C GLN A 135 0.38 -4.89 4.94
N LEU A 136 0.23 -6.19 4.74
CA LEU A 136 1.04 -6.95 3.79
C LEU A 136 0.83 -6.47 2.35
N ALA A 137 -0.41 -6.11 1.99
CA ALA A 137 -0.72 -5.50 0.70
C ALA A 137 0.02 -4.16 0.51
N LYS A 138 -0.01 -3.28 1.52
CA LYS A 138 0.74 -2.00 1.49
C LYS A 138 2.26 -2.19 1.41
N GLU A 139 2.80 -3.22 2.06
CA GLU A 139 4.23 -3.55 1.98
C GLU A 139 4.60 -4.11 0.59
N ALA A 140 3.71 -4.86 -0.05
CA ALA A 140 3.90 -5.42 -1.38
C ALA A 140 3.80 -4.39 -2.52
N GLU A 141 3.19 -3.23 -2.27
CA GLU A 141 3.02 -2.17 -3.27
C GLU A 141 4.33 -1.53 -3.77
N GLY A 142 5.43 -1.68 -3.03
CA GLY A 142 6.76 -1.16 -3.41
C GLY A 142 6.91 0.37 -3.27
N PRO A 143 8.11 0.91 -3.55
CA PRO A 143 8.35 2.36 -3.55
C PRO A 143 7.59 3.06 -4.69
N ASP A 144 7.29 4.36 -4.51
CA ASP A 144 6.54 5.16 -5.50
C ASP A 144 7.21 5.14 -6.90
N PHE A 145 8.52 4.93 -6.97
CA PHE A 145 9.25 4.61 -8.20
C PHE A 145 9.61 3.13 -8.19
N ASP A 146 8.97 2.32 -9.06
CA ASP A 146 9.00 0.84 -9.09
C ASP A 146 7.91 0.15 -8.27
N SER A 147 6.71 0.69 -8.37
CA SER A 147 5.57 0.15 -7.68
C SER A 147 4.99 -1.08 -8.40
N ALA A 148 4.22 -1.88 -7.67
CA ALA A 148 3.47 -2.99 -8.26
C ALA A 148 2.42 -2.46 -9.26
N PRO A 149 2.17 -3.19 -10.37
CA PRO A 149 1.10 -2.86 -11.31
C PRO A 149 -0.27 -2.89 -10.60
N PRO A 150 -1.25 -2.10 -11.08
CA PRO A 150 -2.63 -2.22 -10.61
C PRO A 150 -3.22 -3.57 -11.03
N ASP A 151 -3.99 -4.19 -10.14
CA ASP A 151 -4.61 -5.50 -10.35
C ASP A 151 -5.64 -5.51 -11.50
N GLU A 152 -6.29 -4.36 -11.74
CA GLU A 152 -7.35 -4.22 -12.73
C GLU A 152 -6.79 -4.10 -14.16
N THR A 153 -7.16 -5.01 -15.06
CA THR A 153 -6.61 -5.09 -16.43
C THR A 153 -6.85 -3.81 -17.26
N TRP A 154 -7.99 -3.15 -17.10
CA TRP A 154 -8.28 -1.91 -17.84
C TRP A 154 -7.34 -0.76 -17.43
N LYS A 155 -6.89 -0.74 -16.16
CA LYS A 155 -5.89 0.22 -15.66
C LYS A 155 -4.55 0.01 -16.35
N GLN A 156 -4.16 -1.23 -16.57
CA GLN A 156 -2.92 -1.56 -17.29
C GLN A 156 -3.01 -1.13 -18.77
N ILE A 157 -4.15 -1.34 -19.43
CA ILE A 157 -4.38 -0.90 -20.82
C ILE A 157 -4.32 0.63 -20.91
N ALA A 158 -4.99 1.34 -20.00
CA ALA A 158 -4.96 2.79 -19.95
C ALA A 158 -3.52 3.32 -19.74
N ALA A 159 -2.79 2.78 -18.77
CA ALA A 159 -1.42 3.18 -18.53
C ALA A 159 -0.49 2.84 -19.71
N PHE A 160 -0.73 1.73 -20.41
CA PHE A 160 -0.01 1.39 -21.64
C PHE A 160 -0.22 2.43 -22.75
N LEU A 161 -1.41 3.03 -22.82
CA LEU A 161 -1.71 4.15 -23.71
C LEU A 161 -1.14 5.49 -23.23
N GLY A 162 -0.44 5.51 -22.09
CA GLY A 162 0.26 6.68 -21.55
C GLY A 162 -0.63 7.61 -20.71
N VAL A 163 -1.82 7.18 -20.31
CA VAL A 163 -2.76 7.99 -19.52
C VAL A 163 -2.74 7.62 -18.02
N PRO A 164 -2.93 8.61 -17.10
CA PRO A 164 -2.80 8.41 -15.66
C PRO A 164 -3.97 7.66 -15.04
N VAL A 165 -3.69 6.66 -14.21
CA VAL A 165 -4.73 5.86 -13.57
C VAL A 165 -4.79 6.09 -12.06
N GLU A 166 -6.01 6.19 -11.51
CA GLU A 166 -6.22 6.25 -10.06
C GLU A 166 -5.89 4.88 -9.44
N PHE A 167 -4.89 4.86 -8.54
CA PHE A 167 -4.48 3.66 -7.83
C PHE A 167 -5.38 3.43 -6.60
N ASP A 168 -5.55 4.46 -5.79
CA ASP A 168 -6.37 4.44 -4.57
C ASP A 168 -7.77 4.99 -4.86
N SER A 169 -8.72 4.13 -5.20
CA SER A 169 -10.10 4.58 -5.41
C SER A 169 -10.68 5.15 -4.10
N MET A 170 -11.07 6.42 -4.11
CA MET A 170 -11.76 7.02 -2.98
C MET A 170 -13.07 6.27 -2.67
N PRO A 171 -13.42 6.03 -1.39
CA PRO A 171 -14.68 5.38 -1.04
C PRO A 171 -15.88 6.14 -1.63
N ARG A 172 -16.63 5.47 -2.52
CA ARG A 172 -17.82 6.05 -3.17
C ARG A 172 -19.00 6.03 -2.20
N ALA A 173 -19.35 7.19 -1.67
CA ALA A 173 -20.55 7.36 -0.86
C ALA A 173 -21.84 7.44 -1.70
N ARG A 174 -21.72 7.83 -2.98
CA ARG A 174 -22.85 8.05 -3.91
C ARG A 174 -22.52 7.56 -5.32
N ARG A 175 -23.55 7.24 -6.10
CA ARG A 175 -23.43 6.92 -7.52
C ARG A 175 -23.33 8.24 -8.34
N PRO A 176 -22.29 8.41 -9.17
CA PRO A 176 -22.02 9.65 -9.90
C PRO A 176 -22.84 9.76 -11.20
N TRP A 177 -24.16 9.76 -11.08
CA TRP A 177 -25.05 9.66 -12.24
C TRP A 177 -24.90 10.85 -13.20
N ALA A 178 -24.54 12.04 -12.73
CA ALA A 178 -24.41 13.21 -13.60
C ALA A 178 -23.20 13.06 -14.53
N THR A 179 -22.09 12.50 -14.03
CA THR A 179 -20.89 12.18 -14.82
C THR A 179 -21.23 11.20 -15.95
N TRP A 180 -21.95 10.12 -15.64
CA TRP A 180 -22.35 9.11 -16.63
C TRP A 180 -23.35 9.65 -17.65
N VAL A 181 -24.37 10.40 -17.22
CA VAL A 181 -25.35 11.02 -18.13
C VAL A 181 -24.67 12.05 -19.03
N LEU A 182 -23.81 12.91 -18.48
CA LEU A 182 -23.08 13.90 -19.27
C LEU A 182 -22.15 13.23 -20.29
N GLY A 183 -21.41 12.19 -19.86
CA GLY A 183 -20.57 11.40 -20.76
C GLY A 183 -21.36 10.75 -21.89
N ALA A 184 -22.51 10.15 -21.58
CA ALA A 184 -23.39 9.55 -22.59
C ALA A 184 -23.92 10.59 -23.59
N LEU A 185 -24.28 11.79 -23.13
CA LEU A 185 -24.70 12.89 -24.00
C LEU A 185 -23.57 13.35 -24.92
N ILE A 186 -22.36 13.56 -24.37
CA ILE A 186 -21.18 13.95 -25.17
C ILE A 186 -20.87 12.91 -26.24
N ILE A 187 -20.86 11.62 -25.86
CA ILE A 187 -20.64 10.51 -26.80
C ILE A 187 -21.72 10.50 -27.87
N GLY A 188 -23.00 10.52 -27.50
CA GLY A 188 -24.11 10.45 -28.45
C GLY A 188 -24.08 11.59 -29.47
N VAL A 189 -23.89 12.84 -29.00
CA VAL A 189 -23.81 14.01 -29.87
C VAL A 189 -22.58 13.95 -30.77
N SER A 190 -21.42 13.56 -30.24
CA SER A 190 -20.19 13.43 -31.03
C SER A 190 -20.27 12.34 -32.09
N LEU A 191 -20.83 11.17 -31.77
CA LEU A 191 -21.04 10.09 -32.74
C LEU A 191 -22.00 10.50 -33.86
N PHE A 192 -23.07 11.22 -33.52
CA PHE A 192 -23.94 11.82 -34.53
C PHE A 192 -23.20 12.85 -35.38
N ALA A 193 -22.42 13.74 -34.76
CA ALA A 193 -21.62 14.74 -35.45
C ALA A 193 -20.62 14.11 -36.43
N PHE A 194 -20.04 12.95 -36.11
CA PHE A 194 -19.10 12.26 -37.00
C PHE A 194 -19.69 11.84 -38.35
N THR A 195 -21.02 11.75 -38.49
CA THR A 195 -21.66 11.45 -39.78
C THR A 195 -21.46 12.56 -40.81
N GLN A 196 -21.37 13.83 -40.36
CA GLN A 196 -21.21 15.04 -41.15
C GLN A 196 -20.33 16.04 -40.38
N LEU A 197 -19.12 15.59 -40.03
CA LEU A 197 -18.28 16.27 -39.04
C LEU A 197 -18.00 17.73 -39.40
N ARG A 198 -17.64 17.98 -40.66
CA ARG A 198 -17.26 19.32 -41.11
C ARG A 198 -18.43 20.30 -41.03
N GLU A 199 -19.58 19.91 -41.56
CA GLU A 199 -20.79 20.73 -41.62
C GLU A 199 -21.30 21.03 -40.21
N ILE A 200 -21.39 20.01 -39.36
CA ILE A 200 -21.89 20.14 -37.99
C ILE A 200 -20.93 20.98 -37.15
N VAL A 201 -19.61 20.82 -37.27
CA VAL A 201 -18.64 21.64 -36.54
C VAL A 201 -18.67 23.09 -37.01
N MET A 202 -18.76 23.35 -38.31
CA MET A 202 -18.90 24.73 -38.81
C MET A 202 -20.21 25.38 -38.36
N GLN A 203 -21.29 24.61 -38.22
CA GLN A 203 -22.59 25.10 -37.79
C GLN A 203 -22.75 25.20 -36.26
N PHE A 204 -22.10 24.37 -35.46
CA PHE A 204 -22.36 24.31 -34.01
C PHE A 204 -21.11 24.45 -33.14
N GLY A 205 -19.91 24.51 -33.72
CA GLY A 205 -18.68 24.84 -33.03
C GLY A 205 -18.56 26.33 -32.72
N LEU A 206 -17.74 26.66 -31.73
CA LEU A 206 -17.47 28.04 -31.34
C LEU A 206 -16.41 28.64 -32.26
N ILE A 207 -16.81 29.51 -33.17
CA ILE A 207 -15.88 30.25 -34.04
C ILE A 207 -15.59 31.60 -33.36
N PRO A 208 -14.34 31.91 -32.98
CA PRO A 208 -14.03 33.13 -32.23
C PRO A 208 -14.49 34.42 -32.92
N ALA A 209 -14.27 34.51 -34.24
CA ALA A 209 -14.71 35.65 -35.05
C ALA A 209 -16.24 35.83 -35.11
N GLU A 210 -17.01 34.80 -34.75
CA GLU A 210 -18.47 34.75 -34.82
C GLU A 210 -19.07 34.26 -33.50
N ALA A 211 -18.47 34.62 -32.36
CA ALA A 211 -18.81 34.06 -31.05
C ALA A 211 -20.31 34.19 -30.66
N THR A 212 -21.02 35.20 -31.19
CA THR A 212 -22.44 35.44 -30.92
C THR A 212 -23.40 34.74 -31.90
N ARG A 213 -22.88 33.92 -32.83
CA ARG A 213 -23.69 33.16 -33.80
C ARG A 213 -24.69 32.26 -33.06
N LEU A 214 -25.87 32.06 -33.66
CA LEU A 214 -26.98 31.35 -33.03
C LEU A 214 -27.34 31.91 -31.63
N HIS A 215 -27.28 33.24 -31.47
CA HIS A 215 -27.50 33.92 -30.18
C HIS A 215 -26.57 33.45 -29.04
N GLY A 216 -25.34 33.01 -29.39
CA GLY A 216 -24.36 32.50 -28.43
C GLY A 216 -24.54 31.04 -28.05
N LEU A 217 -25.45 30.30 -28.69
CA LEU A 217 -25.66 28.87 -28.45
C LEU A 217 -24.37 28.04 -28.67
N THR A 218 -23.46 28.53 -29.51
CA THR A 218 -22.17 27.91 -29.82
C THR A 218 -21.26 27.73 -28.60
N PHE A 219 -21.38 28.56 -27.55
CA PHE A 219 -20.69 28.34 -26.26
C PHE A 219 -21.14 27.07 -25.53
N VAL A 220 -22.34 26.58 -25.84
CA VAL A 220 -22.89 25.37 -25.24
C VAL A 220 -22.70 24.19 -26.18
N THR A 221 -22.98 24.35 -27.47
CA THR A 221 -22.92 23.23 -28.42
C THR A 221 -21.49 22.80 -28.73
N SER A 222 -20.51 23.71 -28.69
CA SER A 222 -19.08 23.39 -28.87
C SER A 222 -18.58 22.32 -27.90
N PHE A 223 -19.11 22.32 -26.66
CA PHE A 223 -18.75 21.40 -25.60
C PHE A 223 -19.01 19.92 -25.95
N PHE A 224 -20.04 19.66 -26.75
CA PHE A 224 -20.46 18.30 -27.12
C PHE A 224 -19.82 17.79 -28.41
N LEU A 225 -19.09 18.63 -29.15
CA LEU A 225 -18.46 18.30 -30.43
C LEU A 225 -17.00 17.94 -30.24
N HIS A 226 -16.51 16.96 -31.00
CA HIS A 226 -15.11 16.54 -30.96
C HIS A 226 -14.57 16.40 -32.39
N ALA A 227 -13.27 16.64 -32.55
CA ALA A 227 -12.60 16.59 -33.86
C ALA A 227 -12.35 15.17 -34.38
N GLY A 228 -12.61 14.14 -33.56
CA GLY A 228 -12.43 12.74 -33.93
C GLY A 228 -12.47 11.81 -32.72
N ILE A 229 -12.34 10.51 -32.97
CA ILE A 229 -12.48 9.45 -31.95
C ILE A 229 -11.46 9.59 -30.83
N ILE A 230 -10.19 9.87 -31.15
CA ILE A 230 -9.12 10.01 -30.14
C ILE A 230 -9.40 11.23 -29.23
N HIS A 231 -9.85 12.34 -29.81
CA HIS A 231 -10.20 13.54 -29.04
C HIS A 231 -11.38 13.27 -28.10
N LEU A 232 -12.42 12.57 -28.58
CA LEU A 232 -13.55 12.16 -27.74
C LEU A 232 -13.13 11.19 -26.63
N ALA A 233 -12.38 10.14 -26.98
CA ALA A 233 -11.92 9.12 -26.03
C ALA A 233 -11.06 9.74 -24.91
N GLY A 234 -10.16 10.67 -25.25
CA GLY A 234 -9.38 11.41 -24.25
C GLY A 234 -10.26 12.20 -23.29
N ASN A 235 -11.23 12.96 -23.79
CA ASN A 235 -12.16 13.71 -22.93
C ASN A 235 -12.96 12.78 -22.02
N MET A 236 -13.51 11.68 -22.55
CA MET A 236 -14.27 10.71 -21.75
C MET A 236 -13.41 10.04 -20.69
N TYR A 237 -12.16 9.72 -21.01
CA TYR A 237 -11.21 9.18 -20.05
C TYR A 237 -11.04 10.12 -18.85
N PHE A 238 -10.67 11.38 -19.09
CA PHE A 238 -10.46 12.35 -18.01
C PHE A 238 -11.77 12.68 -17.28
N LEU A 239 -12.91 12.74 -17.98
CA LEU A 239 -14.21 12.94 -17.35
C LEU A 239 -14.55 11.81 -16.37
N PHE A 240 -14.36 10.54 -16.74
CA PHE A 240 -14.71 9.40 -15.87
C PHE A 240 -13.69 9.17 -14.76
N VAL A 241 -12.40 9.39 -15.01
CA VAL A 241 -11.36 9.23 -13.97
C VAL A 241 -11.53 10.28 -12.86
N PHE A 242 -11.82 11.53 -13.20
CA PHE A 242 -11.86 12.62 -12.21
C PHE A 242 -13.28 13.03 -11.81
N GLY A 243 -14.26 12.87 -12.70
CA GLY A 243 -15.64 13.31 -12.50
C GLY A 243 -16.34 12.62 -11.33
N ASP A 244 -16.17 11.31 -11.19
CA ASP A 244 -16.79 10.51 -10.13
C ASP A 244 -16.48 11.06 -8.72
N ALA A 245 -15.20 11.32 -8.44
CA ALA A 245 -14.75 11.83 -7.16
C ALA A 245 -15.24 13.26 -6.89
N VAL A 246 -15.20 14.13 -7.91
CA VAL A 246 -15.63 15.53 -7.79
C VAL A 246 -17.15 15.63 -7.64
N GLU A 247 -17.93 14.86 -8.39
CA GLU A 247 -19.39 14.81 -8.24
C GLU A 247 -19.79 14.30 -6.86
N ASN A 248 -19.13 13.25 -6.36
CA ASN A 248 -19.41 12.72 -5.03
C ASN A 248 -19.14 13.77 -3.93
N PHE A 249 -18.13 14.62 -4.10
CA PHE A 249 -17.82 15.71 -3.17
C PHE A 249 -18.77 16.90 -3.29
N LEU A 250 -18.97 17.42 -4.51
CA LEU A 250 -19.72 18.66 -4.76
C LEU A 250 -21.24 18.46 -4.82
N ARG A 251 -21.71 17.23 -5.04
CA ARG A 251 -23.06 16.87 -5.48
C ARG A 251 -23.33 17.29 -6.94
N PRO A 252 -24.30 16.65 -7.62
CA PRO A 252 -24.53 16.82 -9.06
C PRO A 252 -24.67 18.28 -9.52
N LEU A 253 -25.45 19.10 -8.82
CA LEU A 253 -25.72 20.48 -9.26
C LEU A 253 -24.45 21.34 -9.28
N ARG A 254 -23.64 21.33 -8.21
CA ARG A 254 -22.41 22.13 -8.13
C ARG A 254 -21.34 21.60 -9.09
N TYR A 255 -21.29 20.28 -9.28
CA TYR A 255 -20.43 19.63 -10.27
C TYR A 255 -20.76 20.09 -11.70
N LEU A 256 -22.04 20.09 -12.09
CA LEU A 256 -22.47 20.57 -13.40
C LEU A 256 -22.23 22.07 -13.59
N VAL A 257 -22.44 22.89 -12.54
CA VAL A 257 -22.12 24.32 -12.56
C VAL A 257 -20.62 24.56 -12.74
N LEU A 258 -19.76 23.79 -12.04
CA LEU A 258 -18.31 23.84 -12.23
C LEU A 258 -17.94 23.59 -13.70
N ILE A 259 -18.44 22.51 -14.29
CA ILE A 259 -18.13 22.15 -15.69
C ILE A 259 -18.61 23.25 -16.64
N ALA A 260 -19.85 23.71 -16.49
CA ALA A 260 -20.44 24.71 -17.39
C ALA A 260 -19.68 26.04 -17.32
N LEU A 261 -19.36 26.52 -16.12
CA LEU A 261 -18.59 27.76 -15.96
C LEU A 261 -17.15 27.60 -16.44
N ALA A 262 -16.51 26.46 -16.19
CA ALA A 262 -15.15 26.19 -16.66
C ALA A 262 -15.08 26.12 -18.19
N ALA A 263 -16.06 25.48 -18.85
CA ALA A 263 -16.18 25.49 -20.30
C ALA A 263 -16.38 26.91 -20.83
N PHE A 264 -17.34 27.66 -20.28
CA PHE A 264 -17.63 29.03 -20.71
C PHE A 264 -16.45 29.99 -20.55
N VAL A 265 -15.78 29.98 -19.39
CA VAL A 265 -14.61 30.84 -19.15
C VAL A 265 -13.40 30.38 -19.99
N GLY A 266 -13.25 29.06 -20.21
CA GLY A 266 -12.26 28.52 -21.14
C GLY A 266 -12.47 29.04 -22.56
N ASP A 267 -13.70 29.03 -23.04
CA ASP A 267 -14.08 29.57 -24.35
C ASP A 267 -13.80 31.08 -24.45
N LEU A 268 -14.14 31.85 -23.42
CA LEU A 268 -13.80 33.28 -23.36
C LEU A 268 -12.27 33.51 -23.39
N ALA A 269 -11.50 32.70 -22.67
CA ALA A 269 -10.04 32.78 -22.69
C ALA A 269 -9.48 32.43 -24.08
N HIS A 270 -10.02 31.41 -24.75
CA HIS A 270 -9.65 31.05 -26.11
C HIS A 270 -9.91 32.19 -27.10
N ILE A 271 -11.12 32.78 -27.04
CA ILE A 271 -11.48 33.93 -27.87
C ILE A 271 -10.54 35.10 -27.61
N ALA A 272 -10.20 35.39 -26.35
CA ALA A 272 -9.31 36.49 -26.00
C ALA A 272 -7.89 36.35 -26.58
N LEU A 273 -7.43 35.12 -26.87
CA LEU A 273 -6.14 34.88 -27.49
C LEU A 273 -6.13 35.26 -28.98
N ASP A 274 -7.15 34.84 -29.73
CA ASP A 274 -7.32 35.19 -31.15
C ASP A 274 -8.79 35.42 -31.51
N PRO A 275 -9.31 36.65 -31.27
CA PRO A 275 -10.71 36.97 -31.51
C PRO A 275 -11.13 36.95 -32.98
N ARG A 276 -10.16 36.92 -33.91
CA ARG A 276 -10.41 36.95 -35.37
C ARG A 276 -10.27 35.57 -36.01
N SER A 277 -9.95 34.54 -35.23
CA SER A 277 -9.83 33.19 -35.73
C SER A 277 -11.16 32.69 -36.32
N GLN A 278 -11.05 32.11 -37.50
CA GLN A 278 -12.14 31.42 -38.19
C GLN A 278 -12.13 29.91 -37.92
N ILE A 279 -11.18 29.43 -37.11
CA ILE A 279 -11.03 28.02 -36.78
C ILE A 279 -11.96 27.71 -35.60
N PRO A 280 -12.93 26.79 -35.73
CA PRO A 280 -13.81 26.43 -34.63
C PRO A 280 -13.06 25.79 -33.45
N CYS A 281 -13.35 26.28 -32.25
CA CYS A 281 -13.00 25.64 -30.98
C CYS A 281 -14.14 24.70 -30.56
N ILE A 282 -13.81 23.44 -30.32
CA ILE A 282 -14.75 22.39 -29.92
C ILE A 282 -14.10 21.45 -28.89
N GLY A 283 -14.93 20.82 -28.06
CA GLY A 283 -14.52 19.80 -27.11
C GLY A 283 -14.90 20.14 -25.67
N ALA A 284 -15.07 19.09 -24.86
CA ALA A 284 -15.42 19.23 -23.45
C ALA A 284 -14.23 19.64 -22.55
N SER A 285 -13.03 19.75 -23.11
CA SER A 285 -11.77 19.75 -22.37
C SER A 285 -11.57 20.98 -21.47
N GLY A 286 -12.11 22.15 -21.85
CA GLY A 286 -12.12 23.33 -20.97
C GLY A 286 -12.92 23.11 -19.69
N GLY A 287 -14.10 22.49 -19.79
CA GLY A 287 -14.91 22.12 -18.62
C GLY A 287 -14.24 21.03 -17.77
N ILE A 288 -13.67 20.02 -18.42
CA ILE A 288 -12.95 18.93 -17.75
C ILE A 288 -11.68 19.45 -17.05
N ALA A 289 -10.98 20.43 -17.61
CA ALA A 289 -9.84 21.08 -16.95
C ALA A 289 -10.23 21.71 -15.60
N GLY A 290 -11.44 22.28 -15.49
CA GLY A 290 -11.98 22.75 -14.22
C GLY A 290 -12.18 21.61 -13.21
N VAL A 291 -12.66 20.45 -13.67
CA VAL A 291 -12.82 19.25 -12.84
C VAL A 291 -11.49 18.69 -12.37
N ILE A 292 -10.50 18.55 -13.27
CA ILE A 292 -9.14 18.09 -12.96
C ILE A 292 -8.51 19.02 -11.91
N THR A 293 -8.66 20.33 -12.10
CA THR A 293 -8.11 21.33 -11.17
C THR A 293 -8.74 21.22 -9.79
N PHE A 294 -10.08 21.15 -9.73
CA PHE A 294 -10.78 20.96 -8.46
C PHE A 294 -10.34 19.66 -7.76
N PHE A 295 -10.25 18.56 -8.52
CA PHE A 295 -9.80 17.27 -8.00
C PHE A 295 -8.40 17.37 -7.38
N ALA A 296 -7.42 17.89 -8.13
CA ALA A 296 -6.03 17.95 -7.68
C ALA A 296 -5.85 18.81 -6.42
N LEU A 297 -6.64 19.88 -6.28
CA LEU A 297 -6.59 20.77 -5.11
C LEU A 297 -7.34 20.19 -3.90
N ASN A 298 -8.43 19.45 -4.12
CA ASN A 298 -9.23 18.86 -3.06
C ASN A 298 -8.67 17.52 -2.57
N PHE A 299 -7.96 16.79 -3.43
CA PHE A 299 -7.39 15.48 -3.16
C PHE A 299 -5.88 15.43 -3.48
N PRO A 300 -5.06 16.34 -2.94
CA PRO A 300 -3.67 16.53 -3.38
C PRO A 300 -2.77 15.31 -3.19
N ARG A 301 -3.08 14.48 -2.18
CA ARG A 301 -2.29 13.29 -1.82
C ARG A 301 -2.73 12.01 -2.53
N VAL A 302 -3.82 12.02 -3.31
CA VAL A 302 -4.22 10.85 -4.09
C VAL A 302 -3.12 10.54 -5.09
N ARG A 303 -2.71 9.27 -5.17
CA ARG A 303 -1.64 8.82 -6.06
C ARG A 303 -2.20 8.42 -7.42
N LEU A 304 -1.68 9.06 -8.46
CA LEU A 304 -1.90 8.71 -9.85
C LEU A 304 -0.74 7.83 -10.31
N ALA A 305 -1.08 6.66 -10.84
CA ALA A 305 -0.12 5.69 -11.37
C ALA A 305 0.10 5.94 -12.87
N PHE A 306 1.36 5.93 -13.26
CA PHE A 306 1.83 6.07 -14.63
C PHE A 306 2.70 4.87 -14.97
N LEU A 307 2.51 4.32 -16.18
CA LEU A 307 3.42 3.33 -16.72
C LEU A 307 4.49 4.05 -17.53
N MET A 308 5.69 4.19 -16.97
CA MET A 308 6.83 4.71 -17.70
C MET A 308 7.36 3.62 -18.63
N ARG A 309 7.37 3.92 -19.93
CA ARG A 309 7.82 3.01 -20.99
C ARG A 309 9.02 3.62 -21.72
N TRP A 310 10.23 3.23 -21.33
CA TRP A 310 11.44 3.65 -22.03
C TRP A 310 11.85 2.58 -23.06
N TRP A 311 11.91 2.96 -24.34
CA TRP A 311 12.42 2.15 -25.45
C TRP A 311 11.83 0.73 -25.57
N PHE A 312 10.53 0.55 -25.26
CA PHE A 312 9.77 -0.72 -25.34
C PHE A 312 10.24 -1.90 -24.46
N VAL A 313 11.39 -1.80 -23.77
CA VAL A 313 11.93 -2.89 -22.92
C VAL A 313 11.81 -2.60 -21.42
N TRP A 314 11.62 -1.34 -21.03
CA TRP A 314 11.59 -0.90 -19.64
C TRP A 314 10.19 -0.42 -19.26
N PHE A 315 9.47 -1.24 -18.49
CA PHE A 315 8.17 -0.92 -17.93
C PHE A 315 8.31 -0.72 -16.42
N ARG A 316 8.16 0.52 -15.95
CA ARG A 316 8.19 0.85 -14.52
C ARG A 316 6.95 1.64 -14.15
N TRP A 317 6.28 1.21 -13.08
CA TRP A 317 5.15 1.94 -12.53
C TRP A 317 5.64 3.03 -11.59
N ILE A 318 5.23 4.26 -11.87
CA ILE A 318 5.54 5.43 -11.07
C ILE A 318 4.24 5.98 -10.51
N ARG A 319 4.19 6.19 -9.20
CA ARG A 319 3.07 6.80 -8.50
C ARG A 319 3.45 8.21 -8.11
N LEU A 320 2.67 9.17 -8.59
CA LEU A 320 2.87 10.59 -8.28
C LEU A 320 1.64 11.15 -7.58
N PRO A 321 1.81 11.99 -6.54
CA PRO A 321 0.68 12.63 -5.90
C PRO A 321 0.00 13.62 -6.86
N ALA A 322 -1.32 13.73 -6.79
CA ALA A 322 -2.14 14.54 -7.69
C ALA A 322 -1.69 16.02 -7.74
N TRP A 323 -1.24 16.60 -6.61
CA TRP A 323 -0.73 17.97 -6.60
C TRP A 323 0.49 18.16 -7.53
N PHE A 324 1.40 17.18 -7.55
CA PHE A 324 2.63 17.24 -8.35
C PHE A 324 2.30 17.08 -9.82
N VAL A 325 1.45 16.11 -10.15
CA VAL A 325 0.94 15.89 -11.51
C VAL A 325 0.22 17.14 -12.02
N PHE A 326 -0.55 17.81 -11.17
CA PHE A 326 -1.26 19.04 -11.53
C PHE A 326 -0.31 20.20 -11.83
N ILE A 327 0.76 20.39 -11.05
CA ILE A 327 1.78 21.39 -11.36
C ILE A 327 2.43 21.10 -12.71
N LEU A 328 2.83 19.85 -12.97
CA LEU A 328 3.37 19.44 -14.27
C LEU A 328 2.36 19.71 -15.39
N TRP A 329 1.09 19.38 -15.19
CA TRP A 329 0.03 19.63 -16.16
C TRP A 329 -0.13 21.13 -16.45
N ILE A 330 -0.13 22.01 -15.45
CA ILE A 330 -0.16 23.47 -15.63
C ILE A 330 1.05 23.94 -16.45
N LEU A 331 2.25 23.44 -16.15
CA LEU A 331 3.46 23.76 -16.94
C LEU A 331 3.29 23.35 -18.40
N PHE A 332 2.76 22.15 -18.67
CA PHE A 332 2.45 21.72 -20.04
C PHE A 332 1.37 22.57 -20.71
N GLN A 333 0.35 23.05 -19.99
CA GLN A 333 -0.64 23.97 -20.56
C GLN A 333 -0.03 25.34 -20.90
N LEU A 334 0.92 25.83 -20.10
CA LEU A 334 1.64 27.07 -20.41
C LEU A 334 2.49 26.93 -21.67
N ILE A 335 3.23 25.81 -21.81
CA ILE A 335 3.99 25.50 -23.03
C ILE A 335 3.04 25.35 -24.21
N GLY A 336 1.96 24.57 -24.07
CA GLY A 336 0.96 24.36 -25.10
C GLY A 336 0.23 25.64 -25.51
N ALA A 337 0.11 26.64 -24.62
CA ALA A 337 -0.45 27.95 -24.97
C ALA A 337 0.51 28.75 -25.86
N LEU A 338 1.83 28.63 -25.65
CA LEU A 338 2.83 29.20 -26.54
C LEU A 338 2.81 28.51 -27.91
N GLU A 339 2.70 27.17 -27.94
CA GLU A 339 2.57 26.38 -29.17
C GLU A 339 1.28 26.69 -29.94
N GLN A 340 0.15 26.83 -29.22
CA GLN A 340 -1.13 27.26 -29.79
C GLN A 340 -0.98 28.62 -30.48
N ARG A 341 -0.36 29.59 -29.78
CA ARG A 341 -0.12 30.93 -30.33
C ARG A 341 0.84 30.93 -31.53
N ALA A 342 1.79 30.00 -31.56
CA ALA A 342 2.70 29.81 -32.68
C ALA A 342 2.07 29.04 -33.86
N GLY A 343 0.83 28.54 -33.72
CA GLY A 343 0.15 27.74 -34.74
C GLY A 343 0.68 26.32 -34.88
N ILE A 344 1.48 25.84 -33.91
CA ILE A 344 2.06 24.49 -33.90
C ILE A 344 1.04 23.48 -33.38
N SER A 345 0.24 23.86 -32.39
CA SER A 345 -0.76 23.01 -31.75
C SER A 345 -2.18 23.44 -32.11
N SER A 346 -3.04 22.46 -32.42
CA SER A 346 -4.49 22.64 -32.62
C SER A 346 -5.30 22.47 -31.33
N VAL A 347 -4.64 22.20 -30.19
CA VAL A 347 -5.28 22.06 -28.89
C VAL A 347 -5.30 23.40 -28.18
N SER A 348 -6.48 23.83 -27.71
CA SER A 348 -6.55 25.07 -26.95
C SER A 348 -6.12 24.92 -25.50
N SER A 349 -4.82 25.08 -25.27
CA SER A 349 -4.26 25.10 -23.91
C SER A 349 -4.72 26.34 -23.12
N ILE A 350 -4.98 27.46 -23.79
CA ILE A 350 -5.58 28.64 -23.14
C ILE A 350 -7.00 28.35 -22.63
N ALA A 351 -7.82 27.58 -23.37
CA ALA A 351 -9.13 27.18 -22.87
C ALA A 351 -9.01 26.30 -21.62
N HIS A 352 -8.03 25.40 -21.59
CA HIS A 352 -7.74 24.60 -20.40
C HIS A 352 -7.31 25.44 -19.20
N LEU A 353 -6.48 26.47 -19.40
CA LEU A 353 -6.08 27.39 -18.33
C LEU A 353 -7.25 28.23 -17.82
N GLY A 354 -8.15 28.68 -18.71
CA GLY A 354 -9.39 29.36 -18.32
C GLY A 354 -10.31 28.46 -17.49
N GLY A 355 -10.50 27.20 -17.91
CA GLY A 355 -11.23 26.21 -17.14
C GLY A 355 -10.58 25.89 -15.79
N ALA A 356 -9.25 25.78 -15.75
CA ALA A 356 -8.50 25.57 -14.52
C ALA A 356 -8.67 26.73 -13.53
N ALA A 357 -8.68 27.98 -14.00
CA ALA A 357 -8.95 29.14 -13.15
C ALA A 357 -10.32 29.05 -12.46
N VAL A 358 -11.36 28.61 -13.17
CA VAL A 358 -12.68 28.34 -12.57
C VAL A 358 -12.60 27.21 -11.55
N GLY A 359 -11.85 26.14 -11.84
CA GLY A 359 -11.60 25.05 -10.88
C GLY A 359 -10.96 25.53 -9.57
N VAL A 360 -9.97 26.43 -9.64
CA VAL A 360 -9.37 27.07 -8.45
C VAL A 360 -10.40 27.85 -7.65
N VAL A 361 -11.19 28.69 -8.33
CA VAL A 361 -12.23 29.51 -7.68
C VAL A 361 -13.29 28.62 -7.03
N ALA A 362 -13.77 27.60 -7.72
CA ALA A 362 -14.73 26.63 -7.19
C ALA A 362 -14.17 25.88 -5.97
N TRP A 363 -12.90 25.50 -6.00
CA TRP A 363 -12.22 24.90 -4.85
C TRP A 363 -12.17 25.85 -3.65
N LEU A 364 -11.80 27.12 -3.86
CA LEU A 364 -11.80 28.13 -2.79
C LEU A 364 -13.19 28.31 -2.16
N LEU A 365 -14.26 28.30 -2.99
CA LEU A 365 -15.63 28.52 -2.55
C LEU A 365 -16.28 27.30 -1.88
N TRP A 366 -15.95 26.09 -2.33
CA TRP A 366 -16.65 24.87 -1.92
C TRP A 366 -15.80 23.86 -1.15
N ARG A 367 -14.51 24.13 -0.94
CA ARG A 367 -13.69 23.31 -0.05
C ARG A 367 -14.32 23.26 1.34
N LYS A 368 -14.42 22.06 1.90
CA LYS A 368 -14.67 21.87 3.33
C LYS A 368 -13.33 21.55 3.97
N GLN A 369 -13.04 22.14 5.13
CA GLN A 369 -11.93 21.67 5.96
C GLN A 369 -12.22 20.21 6.30
N LEU A 370 -11.43 19.29 5.74
CA LEU A 370 -11.49 17.90 6.17
C LEU A 370 -11.05 17.88 7.66
N PRO A 371 -11.83 17.27 8.57
CA PRO A 371 -11.36 17.04 9.94
C PRO A 371 -10.03 16.27 9.89
N GLU A 372 -9.05 16.65 10.71
CA GLU A 372 -7.70 16.04 10.74
C GLU A 372 -7.72 14.50 10.80
N ALA A 373 -8.76 13.90 11.39
CA ALA A 373 -8.97 12.46 11.46
C ALA A 373 -9.16 11.76 10.09
N ALA A 374 -9.61 12.47 9.05
CA ALA A 374 -9.66 11.93 7.68
C ALA A 374 -8.30 12.04 6.97
N SER A 375 -7.42 12.95 7.44
CA SER A 375 -6.07 13.10 6.91
C SER A 375 -5.11 12.00 7.38
N SER A 376 -5.40 11.36 8.53
CA SER A 376 -4.58 10.28 9.08
C SER A 376 -4.83 8.92 8.42
N LYS A 377 -6.01 8.67 7.83
CA LYS A 377 -6.25 7.45 7.04
C LYS A 377 -5.39 7.36 5.77
N PHE A 378 -4.85 8.49 5.31
CA PHE A 378 -3.92 8.58 4.19
C PHE A 378 -2.47 8.82 4.64
N GLN A 379 -2.19 8.84 5.94
CA GLN A 379 -0.82 8.74 6.42
C GLN A 379 -0.40 7.27 6.32
N ALA A 380 0.66 7.01 5.55
CA ALA A 380 1.41 5.77 5.71
C ALA A 380 1.76 5.63 7.20
N PRO A 381 1.65 4.42 7.79
CA PRO A 381 1.97 4.26 9.20
C PRO A 381 3.40 4.74 9.42
N GLU A 382 3.52 5.81 10.19
CA GLU A 382 4.78 6.31 10.69
C GLU A 382 5.46 5.14 11.39
N LYS A 383 6.68 4.82 10.96
CA LYS A 383 7.47 3.73 11.53
C LYS A 383 7.43 3.86 13.05
N LEU A 384 6.83 2.87 13.71
CA LEU A 384 6.93 2.70 15.14
C LEU A 384 8.40 2.36 15.46
N GLN A 385 9.24 3.40 15.54
CA GLN A 385 10.59 3.30 16.06
C GLN A 385 10.59 3.88 17.48
N SER A 386 11.16 3.08 18.37
CA SER A 386 11.65 3.40 19.72
C SER A 386 10.63 3.83 20.78
N SER A 387 10.26 2.88 21.64
CA SER A 387 10.26 3.12 23.09
C SER A 387 10.49 1.80 23.82
N GLY A 388 11.77 1.46 23.98
CA GLY A 388 12.26 0.43 24.88
C GLY A 388 13.52 0.95 25.53
N SER A 389 13.33 1.80 26.54
CA SER A 389 14.35 2.24 27.50
C SER A 389 14.04 1.59 28.84
#